data_AF-A0A7V9IA12-F1
#
_entry.id   AF-A0A7V9IA12-F1
#
_cell.length_a   1.000
_cell.length_b   1.000
_cell.length_c   1.000
_cell.angle_alpha   90.00
_cell.angle_beta   90.00
_cell.angle_gamma   90.00
#
_symmetry.space_group_name_H-M   'P 1'
#
loop_
_entity.id
_entity.type
_entity.pdbx_description
1 polymer ?
#
loop_
_entity_poly.entity_id
_entity_poly.type
_entity_poly.pdbx_seq_one_letter_code
_entity_poly.pdbx_strand_id
1 'polypeptide(L)'
;MALSSVTEGELYHLGRWLVGSGALMPTLPLGLIAHVIRGLWDRAGFVGHNNRGYPVASVLVHRGLAEQIADVIEEVTGRRSRARPVGTAHWVGVSGKRCTPWLRFLYADACVVSPTRLVQVRAVLGSTE
;
A
#
# COMPACT_ATOMS: atom_id res chain seq x y z
N MET A 1 15.91 -18.01 14.99
CA MET A 1 16.50 -16.74 14.52
C MET A 1 15.66 -15.61 15.07
N ALA A 2 16.19 -14.86 16.04
CA ALA A 2 15.50 -13.69 16.57
C ALA A 2 15.51 -12.58 15.51
N LEU A 3 14.33 -12.12 15.09
CA LEU A 3 14.16 -10.85 14.39
C LEU A 3 14.56 -9.73 15.37
N SER A 4 15.86 -9.51 15.52
CA SER A 4 16.40 -8.39 16.27
C SER A 4 16.07 -7.10 15.53
N SER A 5 15.15 -6.33 16.11
CA SER A 5 14.81 -4.92 15.87
C SER A 5 14.83 -4.41 14.43
N VAL A 6 14.09 -5.04 13.51
CA VAL A 6 13.78 -4.36 12.24
C VAL A 6 12.82 -3.21 12.55
N THR A 7 13.24 -1.99 12.23
CA THR A 7 12.50 -0.75 12.48
C THR A 7 11.48 -0.46 11.38
N GLU A 8 10.48 0.36 11.71
CA GLU A 8 9.53 0.92 10.74
C GLU A 8 10.25 1.59 9.55
N GLY A 9 11.29 2.37 9.83
CA GLY A 9 12.06 3.09 8.81
C GLY A 9 12.74 2.16 7.83
N GLU A 10 13.35 1.08 8.30
CA GLU A 10 14.02 0.09 7.43
C GLU A 10 13.02 -0.61 6.50
N LEU A 11 11.86 -1.03 7.03
CA LEU A 11 10.81 -1.67 6.22
C LEU A 11 10.20 -0.70 5.21
N TYR A 12 9.99 0.55 5.63
CA TYR A 12 9.55 1.62 4.74
C TYR A 12 10.52 1.85 3.59
N HIS A 13 11.82 1.98 3.89
CA HIS A 13 12.84 2.18 2.87
C HIS A 13 12.98 0.97 1.95
N LEU A 14 12.92 -0.25 2.49
CA LEU A 14 12.85 -1.48 1.70
C LEU A 14 11.70 -1.42 0.69
N GLY A 15 10.50 -1.05 1.17
CA GLY A 15 9.32 -0.85 0.34
C GLY A 15 9.51 0.11 -0.83
N ARG A 16 10.16 1.25 -0.59
CA ARG A 16 10.44 2.25 -1.64
C ARG A 16 11.32 1.71 -2.76
N TRP A 17 12.13 0.68 -2.51
CA TRP A 17 13.04 0.08 -3.51
C TRP A 17 12.45 -1.14 -4.25
N LEU A 18 11.26 -1.63 -3.87
CA LEU A 18 10.69 -2.87 -4.42
C LEU A 18 10.14 -2.78 -5.87
N VAL A 19 10.23 -1.62 -6.53
CA VAL A 19 9.49 -1.33 -7.78
C VAL A 19 9.93 -2.19 -9.01
N GLY A 20 10.99 -3.02 -8.90
CA GLY A 20 11.54 -3.73 -10.06
C GLY A 20 11.52 -5.27 -10.07
N SER A 21 11.46 -5.97 -8.92
CA SER A 21 11.67 -7.44 -8.93
C SER A 21 11.47 -8.17 -7.60
N GLY A 22 10.93 -7.54 -6.56
CA GLY A 22 10.75 -8.20 -5.26
C GLY A 22 9.36 -8.81 -5.06
N ALA A 23 9.31 -10.00 -4.48
CA ALA A 23 8.16 -10.43 -3.69
C ALA A 23 8.10 -9.60 -2.39
N LEU A 24 6.91 -9.35 -1.83
CA LEU A 24 6.83 -9.08 -0.39
C LEU A 24 7.48 -10.25 0.33
N MET A 25 8.29 -9.96 1.34
CA MET A 25 8.99 -11.01 2.08
C MET A 25 7.94 -11.98 2.65
N PRO A 26 7.96 -13.28 2.29
CA PRO A 26 6.81 -14.18 2.41
C PRO A 26 6.45 -14.59 3.86
N THR A 27 6.84 -13.85 4.88
CA THR A 27 6.69 -14.22 6.29
C THR A 27 6.51 -13.05 7.26
N LEU A 28 6.29 -11.82 6.77
CA LEU A 28 6.10 -10.68 7.66
C LEU A 28 4.68 -10.68 8.28
N PRO A 29 4.55 -10.48 9.60
CA PRO A 29 3.29 -10.14 10.23
C PRO A 29 2.62 -8.94 9.55
N LEU A 30 1.29 -8.92 9.53
CA LEU A 30 0.50 -7.88 8.85
C LEU A 30 0.88 -6.45 9.27
N GLY A 31 1.23 -6.22 10.53
CA GLY A 31 1.73 -4.91 10.98
C GLY A 31 3.06 -4.50 10.31
N LEU A 32 4.00 -5.45 10.15
CA LEU A 32 5.29 -5.18 9.52
C LEU A 32 5.17 -5.03 8.00
N ILE A 33 4.29 -5.80 7.36
CA ILE A 33 4.06 -5.70 5.92
C ILE A 33 3.46 -4.35 5.53
N ALA A 34 2.68 -3.73 6.43
CA ALA A 34 2.11 -2.39 6.24
C ALA A 34 3.21 -1.35 5.95
N HIS A 35 4.34 -1.41 6.67
CA HIS A 35 5.46 -0.48 6.48
C HIS A 35 6.11 -0.63 5.10
N VAL A 36 6.30 -1.87 4.63
CA VAL A 36 6.84 -2.16 3.31
C VAL A 36 5.89 -1.68 2.21
N ILE A 37 4.61 -2.01 2.32
CA ILE A 37 3.58 -1.60 1.35
C ILE A 37 3.44 -0.08 1.35
N ARG A 38 3.53 0.58 2.51
CA ARG A 38 3.51 2.05 2.61
C ARG A 38 4.69 2.67 1.86
N GLY A 39 5.91 2.16 2.02
CA GLY A 39 7.06 2.63 1.25
C GLY A 39 6.84 2.52 -0.26
N LEU A 40 6.34 1.37 -0.71
CA LEU A 40 5.99 1.16 -2.12
C LEU A 40 4.91 2.16 -2.60
N TRP A 41 3.83 2.32 -1.83
CA TRP A 41 2.76 3.26 -2.15
C TRP A 41 3.25 4.71 -2.17
N ASP A 42 4.14 5.08 -1.26
CA ASP A 42 4.74 6.40 -1.22
C ASP A 42 5.49 6.69 -2.51
N ARG A 43 6.33 5.74 -2.94
CA ARG A 43 7.20 5.87 -4.13
C ARG A 43 6.46 5.79 -5.47
N ALA A 44 5.48 4.92 -5.60
CA ALA A 44 4.89 4.53 -6.88
C ALA A 44 3.35 4.43 -6.86
N GLY A 45 2.73 4.61 -5.71
CA GLY A 45 1.28 4.52 -5.53
C GLY A 45 0.54 5.77 -5.99
N PHE A 46 -0.73 5.58 -6.31
CA PHE A 46 -1.74 6.59 -6.50
C PHE A 46 -2.67 6.61 -5.28
N VAL A 47 -2.97 7.80 -4.76
CA VAL A 47 -4.00 8.05 -3.74
C VAL A 47 -4.74 9.31 -4.17
N GLY A 48 -6.05 9.20 -4.36
CA GLY A 48 -6.87 10.31 -4.82
C GLY A 48 -8.30 9.87 -5.12
N HIS A 49 -8.94 10.54 -6.08
CA HIS A 49 -10.29 10.22 -6.54
C HIS A 49 -10.28 9.84 -8.02
N ASN A 50 -11.17 8.94 -8.43
CA ASN A 50 -11.41 8.69 -9.84
C ASN A 50 -12.38 9.71 -10.44
N ASN A 51 -12.63 9.63 -11.75
CA ASN A 51 -13.51 10.55 -12.49
C ASN A 51 -14.97 10.54 -12.01
N ARG A 52 -15.37 9.59 -11.15
CA ARG A 52 -16.71 9.52 -10.54
C ARG A 52 -16.72 10.04 -9.10
N GLY A 53 -15.61 10.64 -8.63
CA GLY A 53 -15.46 11.14 -7.27
C GLY A 53 -15.29 10.05 -6.22
N TYR A 54 -15.07 8.79 -6.58
CA TYR A 54 -14.79 7.74 -5.60
C TYR A 54 -13.31 7.73 -5.23
N PRO A 55 -12.96 7.55 -3.94
CA PRO A 55 -11.58 7.43 -3.53
C PRO A 55 -10.95 6.18 -4.16
N VAL A 56 -9.67 6.28 -4.50
CA VAL A 56 -8.85 5.20 -5.06
C VAL A 56 -7.46 5.24 -4.44
N ALA A 57 -6.97 4.06 -4.07
CA ALA A 57 -5.58 3.85 -3.66
C ALA A 57 -5.03 2.63 -4.41
N SER A 58 -4.01 2.81 -5.25
CA SER A 58 -3.50 1.74 -6.11
C SER A 58 -2.02 1.87 -6.44
N VAL A 59 -1.41 0.82 -6.96
CA VAL A 59 -0.04 0.82 -7.48
C VAL A 59 0.07 -0.05 -8.73
N LEU A 60 1.08 0.21 -9.57
CA LEU A 60 1.49 -0.64 -10.68
C LEU A 60 2.80 -1.36 -10.32
N VAL A 61 2.80 -2.69 -10.32
CA VAL A 61 3.95 -3.54 -9.93
C VAL A 61 3.99 -4.82 -10.76
N HIS A 62 5.03 -5.64 -10.62
CA HIS A 62 5.07 -6.97 -11.24
C HIS A 62 3.99 -7.91 -10.66
N ARG A 63 3.55 -8.89 -11.46
CA ARG A 63 2.44 -9.80 -11.15
C ARG A 63 2.53 -10.44 -9.77
N GLY A 64 3.69 -11.00 -9.40
CA GLY A 64 3.86 -11.69 -8.11
C GLY A 64 3.63 -10.76 -6.92
N LEU A 65 4.17 -9.53 -6.99
CA LEU A 65 3.96 -8.51 -5.97
C LEU A 65 2.51 -8.03 -5.93
N ALA A 66 1.86 -7.89 -7.10
CA ALA A 66 0.46 -7.50 -7.18
C ALA A 66 -0.47 -8.53 -6.50
N GLU A 67 -0.23 -9.83 -6.70
CA GLU A 67 -1.03 -10.89 -6.06
C GLU A 67 -0.84 -10.91 -4.54
N GLN A 68 0.40 -10.75 -4.04
CA GLN A 68 0.63 -10.71 -2.61
C GLN A 68 -0.02 -9.49 -1.95
N ILE A 69 0.04 -8.33 -2.60
CA ILE A 69 -0.69 -7.13 -2.13
C ILE A 69 -2.20 -7.37 -2.18
N ALA A 70 -2.71 -8.11 -3.18
CA ALA A 70 -4.12 -8.44 -3.26
C ALA A 70 -4.60 -9.30 -2.08
N ASP A 71 -3.76 -10.23 -1.61
CA ASP A 71 -4.03 -11.04 -0.42
C ASP A 71 -4.07 -10.16 0.85
N VAL A 72 -3.12 -9.23 1.01
CA VAL A 72 -3.12 -8.27 2.13
C VAL A 72 -4.36 -7.36 2.08
N ILE A 73 -4.77 -6.90 0.89
CA ILE A 73 -6.01 -6.12 0.72
C ILE A 73 -7.23 -6.95 1.12
N GLU A 74 -7.25 -8.25 0.80
CA GLU A 74 -8.32 -9.16 1.19
C GLU A 74 -8.42 -9.27 2.71
N GLU A 75 -7.29 -9.47 3.39
CA GLU A 75 -7.22 -9.54 4.85
C GLU A 75 -7.69 -8.25 5.52
N VAL A 76 -7.26 -7.09 5.01
CA VAL A 76 -7.60 -5.77 5.58
C VAL A 76 -9.03 -5.32 5.28
N THR A 77 -9.55 -5.66 4.09
CA THR A 77 -10.83 -5.10 3.61
C THR A 77 -11.96 -6.12 3.51
N GLY A 78 -11.68 -7.40 3.78
CA GLY A 78 -12.62 -8.51 3.65
C GLY A 78 -13.00 -8.86 2.21
N ARG A 79 -12.33 -8.28 1.20
CA ARG A 79 -12.62 -8.55 -0.21
C ARG A 79 -11.39 -8.44 -1.08
N ARG A 80 -11.02 -9.56 -1.72
CA ARG A 80 -9.92 -9.61 -2.69
C ARG A 80 -9.99 -8.51 -3.74
N SER A 81 -8.87 -7.82 -3.93
CA SER A 81 -8.69 -6.94 -5.08
C SER A 81 -7.90 -7.67 -6.15
N ARG A 82 -8.55 -8.02 -7.26
CA ARG A 82 -7.88 -8.75 -8.35
C ARG A 82 -6.80 -7.88 -8.97
N ALA A 83 -5.57 -8.40 -9.02
CA ALA A 83 -4.51 -7.83 -9.82
C ALA A 83 -4.94 -7.82 -11.31
N ARG A 84 -4.67 -6.72 -12.02
CA ARG A 84 -5.09 -6.55 -13.41
C ARG A 84 -3.89 -6.16 -14.29
N PRO A 85 -3.66 -6.83 -15.42
CA PRO A 85 -2.54 -6.47 -16.30
C PRO A 85 -2.74 -5.07 -16.89
N VAL A 86 -1.68 -4.26 -16.89
CA VAL A 86 -1.61 -2.93 -17.49
C VAL A 86 -0.24 -2.80 -18.17
N GLY A 87 -0.20 -3.00 -19.49
CA GLY A 87 1.06 -3.10 -20.23
C GLY A 87 1.91 -4.27 -19.70
N THR A 88 3.16 -3.98 -19.33
CA THR A 88 4.08 -4.95 -18.72
C THR A 88 3.95 -5.07 -17.20
N ALA A 89 3.12 -4.23 -16.57
CA ALA A 89 2.89 -4.21 -15.14
C ALA A 89 1.50 -4.75 -14.78
N HIS A 90 1.21 -4.83 -13.48
CA HIS A 90 -0.07 -5.23 -12.92
C HIS A 90 -0.54 -4.16 -11.94
N TRP A 91 -1.76 -3.69 -12.16
CA TRP A 91 -2.49 -2.84 -11.24
C TRP A 91 -3.03 -3.65 -10.07
N VAL A 92 -2.84 -3.13 -8.85
CA VAL A 92 -3.51 -3.63 -7.65
C VAL A 92 -3.88 -2.43 -6.77
N GLY A 93 -5.03 -2.50 -6.10
CA GLY A 93 -5.49 -1.40 -5.25
C GLY A 93 -6.96 -1.51 -4.88
N VAL A 94 -7.47 -0.48 -4.24
CA VAL A 94 -8.86 -0.41 -3.76
C VAL A 94 -9.54 0.85 -4.27
N SER A 95 -10.86 0.82 -4.33
CA SER A 95 -11.70 1.96 -4.70
C SER A 95 -12.97 2.00 -3.86
N GLY A 96 -13.55 3.20 -3.72
CA GLY A 96 -14.79 3.42 -2.98
C GLY A 96 -14.63 3.10 -1.50
N LYS A 97 -15.64 2.46 -0.90
CA LYS A 97 -15.70 2.18 0.55
C LYS A 97 -14.50 1.38 1.10
N ARG A 98 -13.75 0.68 0.25
CA ARG A 98 -12.56 -0.09 0.64
C ARG A 98 -11.29 0.76 0.79
N CYS A 99 -11.28 2.01 0.29
CA CYS A 99 -10.13 2.89 0.45
C CYS A 99 -9.88 3.26 1.91
N THR A 100 -10.92 3.58 2.68
CA THR A 100 -10.77 3.99 4.07
C THR A 100 -10.08 2.94 4.94
N PRO A 101 -10.51 1.66 5.01
CA PRO A 101 -9.79 0.65 5.80
C PRO A 101 -8.38 0.41 5.29
N TRP A 102 -8.16 0.38 3.97
CA TRP A 102 -6.82 0.21 3.39
C TRP A 102 -5.85 1.35 3.75
N LEU A 103 -6.30 2.60 3.64
CA LEU A 103 -5.48 3.75 3.97
C LEU A 103 -5.25 3.87 5.48
N ARG A 104 -6.24 3.54 6.32
CA ARG A 104 -6.01 3.48 7.77
C ARG A 104 -4.98 2.42 8.15
N PHE A 105 -5.07 1.24 7.55
CA PHE A 105 -4.08 0.18 7.74
C PHE A 105 -2.64 0.63 7.42
N LEU A 106 -2.45 1.38 6.34
CA LEU A 106 -1.12 1.84 5.96
C LEU A 106 -0.65 3.06 6.77
N TYR A 107 -1.54 3.99 7.12
CA TYR A 107 -1.16 5.35 7.52
C TYR A 107 -1.59 5.80 8.92
N ALA A 108 -2.49 5.10 9.62
CA ALA A 108 -3.04 5.59 10.90
C ALA A 108 -1.95 5.86 11.96
N ASP A 109 -0.98 4.95 12.06
CA ASP A 109 0.12 5.01 13.05
C ASP A 109 1.48 5.19 12.35
N ALA A 110 1.52 5.81 11.17
CA ALA A 110 2.75 5.97 10.40
C ALA A 110 3.65 7.07 10.97
N CYS A 111 4.83 6.71 11.47
CA CYS A 111 5.89 7.65 11.78
C CYS A 111 6.68 8.08 10.52
N VAL A 112 6.71 7.23 9.49
CA VAL A 112 7.48 7.46 8.26
C VAL A 112 6.60 7.44 7.01
N VAL A 113 6.44 8.60 6.37
CA VAL A 113 5.69 8.83 5.12
C VAL A 113 6.16 10.15 4.47
N SER A 114 6.10 10.28 3.14
CA SER A 114 6.41 11.59 2.52
C SER A 114 5.31 12.62 2.83
N PRO A 115 5.66 13.92 2.93
CA PRO A 115 4.67 14.98 3.15
C PRO A 115 3.57 15.01 2.06
N THR A 116 3.96 14.81 0.80
CA THR A 116 3.03 14.77 -0.33
C THR A 116 2.01 13.64 -0.19
N ARG A 117 2.46 12.45 0.20
CA ARG A 117 1.56 11.32 0.40
C ARG A 117 0.63 11.53 1.59
N LEU A 118 1.13 12.09 2.68
CA LEU A 118 0.32 12.40 3.86
C LEU A 118 -0.85 13.34 3.50
N VAL A 119 -0.58 14.40 2.72
CA VAL A 119 -1.63 15.32 2.24
C VAL A 119 -2.68 14.58 1.40
N GLN A 120 -2.26 13.72 0.47
CA GLN A 120 -3.19 12.94 -0.38
C GLN A 120 -4.07 11.99 0.45
N VAL A 121 -3.47 11.30 1.43
CA VAL A 121 -4.19 10.36 2.30
C VAL A 121 -5.21 11.11 3.16
N ARG A 122 -4.82 12.23 3.76
CA ARG A 122 -5.71 13.09 4.57
C ARG A 122 -6.90 13.60 3.76
N ALA A 123 -6.65 14.06 2.54
CA ALA A 123 -7.69 14.51 1.61
C ALA A 123 -8.69 13.39 1.28
N VAL A 124 -8.23 12.14 1.11
CA VAL A 124 -9.11 10.99 0.85
C VAL A 124 -9.85 10.51 2.10
N LEU A 125 -9.22 10.56 3.28
CA LEU A 125 -9.83 10.14 4.54
C LEU A 125 -10.82 11.16 5.11
N GLY A 126 -10.89 12.37 4.53
CA GLY A 126 -11.70 13.46 5.07
C GLY A 126 -11.14 14.04 6.38
N SER A 127 -9.89 13.70 6.72
CA SER A 127 -9.17 14.26 7.86
C SER A 127 -8.57 15.59 7.43
N THR A 128 -9.35 16.66 7.57
CA THR A 128 -8.85 18.02 7.55
C THR A 128 -8.41 18.34 8.96
N GLU A 129 -7.10 18.26 9.21
CA GLU A 129 -6.50 19.08 10.27
C GLU A 129 -6.48 20.54 9.81
#